data_AF-A0A668TG52-F1
#
_entry.id   AF-A0A668TG52-F1
#
_cell.length_a   1.000
_cell.length_b   1.000
_cell.length_c   1.000
_cell.angle_alpha   90.00
_cell.angle_beta   90.00
_cell.angle_gamma   90.00
#
_symmetry.space_group_name_H-M   'P 1'
#
loop_
_entity.id
_entity.type
_entity.pdbx_description
1 polymer ?
#
loop_
_entity_poly.entity_id
_entity_poly.type
_entity_poly.pdbx_seq_one_letter_code
_entity_poly.pdbx_strand_id
1 'polypeptide(L)'
;ILFSFPAQVFSIVTLQLLFTFTVVCVFTFSSVVKEAVQSNIWVYLSSFIVFVVVAIALTCCKSFSQHHPWNIVALFVVTVSMSYMTGTIASFHNTTAVILAMGVTLAVTISIIAFSAQTRYDFTYCNSALLILVVDVGMFGIFCTFYYSYIAEVIYGCLGALLFSLYLVIDCQLVMGRMAYSADPEDYINAALRIYLDVVLIFLYILGRR
;
A
#
# COMPACT_ATOMS: atom_id res chain seq x y z
N ILE A 1 16.58 -13.90 22.17
CA ILE A 1 17.03 -12.65 21.50
C ILE A 1 17.22 -13.01 20.03
N LEU A 2 16.28 -12.77 19.10
CA LEU A 2 16.68 -12.89 17.69
C LEU A 2 15.96 -11.95 16.71
N PHE A 3 14.82 -11.35 17.05
CA PHE A 3 14.32 -10.21 16.29
C PHE A 3 13.83 -9.13 17.26
N SER A 4 14.42 -7.94 17.19
CA SER A 4 13.79 -6.75 17.74
C SER A 4 12.47 -6.53 17.00
N PHE A 5 11.41 -6.10 17.70
CA PHE A 5 10.07 -5.83 17.15
C PHE A 5 10.08 -5.17 15.74
N PRO A 6 10.92 -4.14 15.45
CA PRO A 6 11.00 -3.55 14.11
C PRO A 6 11.44 -4.54 13.03
N ALA A 7 12.43 -5.39 13.30
CA ALA A 7 12.97 -6.34 12.34
C ALA A 7 11.95 -7.41 11.95
N GLN A 8 11.10 -7.83 12.90
CA GLN A 8 10.01 -8.76 12.64
C GLN A 8 8.96 -8.14 11.71
N VAL A 9 8.55 -6.90 11.97
CA VAL A 9 7.58 -6.17 11.12
C VAL A 9 8.12 -5.99 9.71
N PHE A 10 9.34 -5.47 9.55
CA PHE A 10 9.93 -5.26 8.22
C PHE A 10 10.16 -6.56 7.45
N SER A 11 10.46 -7.67 8.14
CA SER A 11 10.57 -8.98 7.48
C SER A 11 9.23 -9.45 6.91
N ILE A 12 8.14 -9.30 7.66
CA ILE A 12 6.78 -9.64 7.20
C ILE A 12 6.41 -8.78 5.99
N VAL A 13 6.58 -7.46 6.08
CA VAL A 13 6.29 -6.52 4.99
C VAL A 13 7.09 -6.87 3.73
N THR A 14 8.38 -7.20 3.88
CA THR A 14 9.24 -7.59 2.75
C THR A 14 8.69 -8.82 2.03
N LEU A 15 8.22 -9.83 2.78
CA LEU A 15 7.60 -11.02 2.20
C LEU A 15 6.28 -10.71 1.49
N GLN A 16 5.45 -9.85 2.08
CA GLN A 16 4.19 -9.41 1.46
C GLN A 16 4.45 -8.66 0.15
N LEU A 17 5.41 -7.75 0.12
CA LEU A 17 5.79 -6.98 -1.07
C LEU A 17 6.40 -7.87 -2.15
N LEU A 18 7.26 -8.82 -1.79
CA LEU A 18 7.83 -9.80 -2.72
C LEU A 18 6.71 -10.60 -3.40
N PHE A 19 5.74 -11.08 -2.63
CA PHE A 19 4.59 -11.81 -3.16
C PHE A 19 3.77 -10.91 -4.10
N THR A 20 3.42 -9.69 -3.68
CA THR A 20 2.65 -8.74 -4.48
C THR A 20 3.34 -8.38 -5.79
N PHE A 21 4.62 -8.03 -5.76
CA PHE A 21 5.37 -7.72 -6.97
C PHE A 21 5.54 -8.92 -7.89
N THR A 22 5.62 -10.14 -7.34
CA THR A 22 5.62 -11.37 -8.16
C THR A 22 4.30 -11.51 -8.92
N VAL A 23 3.16 -11.32 -8.24
CA VAL A 23 1.83 -11.36 -8.89
C VAL A 23 1.72 -10.26 -9.94
N VAL A 24 2.15 -9.02 -9.63
CA VAL A 24 2.17 -7.91 -10.59
C VAL A 24 3.01 -8.24 -11.82
N CYS A 25 4.21 -8.81 -11.65
CA CYS A 25 5.04 -9.28 -12.75
C CYS A 25 4.33 -10.33 -13.61
N VAL A 26 3.70 -11.34 -12.99
CA VAL A 26 2.95 -12.37 -13.74
C VAL A 26 1.84 -11.76 -14.58
N PHE A 27 1.06 -10.84 -14.02
CA PHE A 27 -0.04 -10.16 -14.72
C PHE A 27 0.45 -9.18 -15.81
N THR A 28 1.67 -8.65 -15.67
CA THR A 28 2.24 -7.65 -16.59
C THR A 28 3.00 -8.29 -17.76
N PHE A 29 3.75 -9.37 -17.50
CA PHE A 29 4.61 -10.04 -18.50
C PHE A 29 3.91 -11.19 -19.23
N SER A 30 2.93 -11.85 -18.62
CA SER A 30 2.21 -12.93 -19.30
C SER A 30 1.16 -12.36 -20.24
N SER A 31 1.36 -12.52 -21.54
CA SER A 31 0.40 -12.11 -22.58
C SER A 31 -0.96 -12.80 -22.38
N VAL A 32 -0.96 -14.09 -22.03
CA VAL A 32 -2.18 -14.88 -21.79
C VAL A 32 -2.98 -14.30 -20.62
N VAL A 33 -2.32 -13.97 -19.51
CA VAL A 33 -3.01 -13.40 -18.33
C VAL A 33 -3.50 -11.99 -18.64
N LYS A 34 -2.67 -11.18 -19.29
CA LYS A 34 -3.01 -9.82 -19.69
C LYS A 34 -4.23 -9.78 -20.61
N GLU A 35 -4.26 -10.61 -21.65
CA GLU A 35 -5.41 -10.72 -22.55
C GLU A 35 -6.66 -11.26 -21.84
N ALA A 36 -6.52 -12.26 -20.97
CA ALA A 36 -7.64 -12.81 -20.20
C ALA A 36 -8.29 -11.76 -19.28
N VAL A 37 -7.48 -10.91 -18.64
CA VAL A 37 -7.95 -9.82 -17.77
C VAL A 37 -8.57 -8.69 -18.58
N GLN A 38 -7.94 -8.30 -19.70
CA GLN A 38 -8.42 -7.19 -20.53
C GLN A 38 -9.68 -7.53 -21.33
N SER A 39 -9.86 -8.79 -21.73
CA SER A 39 -11.06 -9.26 -22.42
C SER A 39 -12.28 -9.39 -21.50
N ASN A 40 -12.07 -9.61 -20.20
CA ASN A 40 -13.14 -9.86 -19.23
C ASN A 40 -13.16 -8.78 -18.16
N ILE A 41 -14.01 -7.77 -18.34
CA ILE A 41 -14.25 -6.72 -17.34
C ILE A 41 -14.65 -7.28 -15.96
N TRP A 42 -15.25 -8.47 -15.93
CA TRP A 42 -15.61 -9.21 -14.72
C TRP A 42 -14.38 -9.55 -13.86
N VAL A 43 -13.20 -9.75 -14.46
CA VAL A 43 -11.96 -10.02 -13.71
C VAL A 43 -11.51 -8.74 -12.99
N TYR A 44 -11.55 -7.60 -13.67
CA TYR A 44 -11.28 -6.30 -13.05
C TYR A 44 -12.28 -5.99 -11.92
N LEU A 45 -13.58 -6.12 -12.18
CA LEU A 45 -14.62 -5.83 -11.19
C LEU A 45 -14.56 -6.79 -9.99
N SER A 46 -14.35 -8.09 -10.24
CA SER A 46 -14.21 -9.07 -9.15
C SER A 46 -13.00 -8.78 -8.26
N SER A 47 -11.88 -8.30 -8.81
CA SER A 47 -10.70 -7.94 -8.01
C SER A 47 -10.98 -6.82 -7.01
N PHE A 48 -11.72 -5.79 -7.43
CA PHE A 48 -12.17 -4.72 -6.55
C PHE A 48 -13.17 -5.21 -5.50
N ILE A 49 -14.17 -6.00 -5.90
CA ILE A 49 -15.18 -6.53 -4.96
C ILE A 49 -14.51 -7.39 -3.89
N VAL A 50 -13.61 -8.29 -4.27
CA VAL A 50 -12.88 -9.15 -3.33
C VAL A 50 -12.08 -8.31 -2.34
N PHE A 51 -11.34 -7.30 -2.81
CA PHE A 51 -10.58 -6.42 -1.93
C PHE A 51 -11.48 -5.66 -0.94
N VAL A 52 -12.59 -5.08 -1.42
CA VAL A 52 -13.54 -4.35 -0.58
C VAL A 52 -14.18 -5.26 0.47
N VAL A 53 -14.60 -6.47 0.09
CA VAL A 53 -15.17 -7.44 1.03
C VAL A 53 -14.17 -7.82 2.11
N VAL A 54 -12.90 -8.08 1.74
CA VAL A 54 -11.84 -8.38 2.70
C VAL A 54 -11.58 -7.19 3.62
N ALA A 55 -11.52 -5.97 3.08
CA ALA A 55 -11.30 -4.75 3.86
C ALA A 55 -12.44 -4.48 4.87
N ILE A 56 -13.69 -4.64 4.45
CA ILE A 56 -14.87 -4.52 5.32
C ILE A 56 -14.82 -5.62 6.39
N ALA A 57 -14.55 -6.87 6.01
CA ALA A 57 -14.47 -7.98 6.95
C ALA A 57 -13.42 -7.74 8.04
N LEU A 58 -12.24 -7.21 7.69
CA LEU A 58 -11.23 -6.86 8.70
C LEU A 58 -11.62 -5.70 9.59
N THR A 59 -12.30 -4.69 9.04
CA THR A 59 -12.74 -3.52 9.80
C THR A 59 -13.84 -3.91 10.78
N CYS A 60 -14.80 -4.72 10.35
CA CYS A 60 -15.89 -5.22 11.18
C CYS A 60 -15.44 -6.27 12.20
N CYS A 61 -14.49 -7.15 11.83
CA CYS A 61 -14.01 -8.25 12.67
C CYS A 61 -12.65 -7.95 13.31
N LYS A 62 -12.43 -6.70 13.71
CA LYS A 62 -11.14 -6.24 14.28
C LYS A 62 -10.71 -7.04 15.51
N SER A 63 -11.67 -7.41 16.35
CA SER A 63 -11.44 -8.24 17.55
C SER A 63 -11.02 -9.68 17.21
N PHE A 64 -11.46 -10.23 16.07
CA PHE A 64 -11.08 -11.57 15.62
C PHE A 64 -9.69 -11.57 14.95
N SER A 65 -9.36 -10.48 14.25
CA SER A 65 -8.04 -10.28 13.64
C SER A 65 -6.92 -10.05 14.66
N GLN A 66 -7.24 -9.70 15.91
CA GLN A 66 -6.26 -9.43 16.97
C GLN A 66 -5.84 -10.69 17.75
N HIS A 67 -6.44 -11.85 17.49
CA HIS A 67 -6.08 -13.09 18.18
C HIS A 67 -5.28 -14.04 17.29
N HIS A 68 -4.23 -14.62 17.85
CA HIS A 68 -3.51 -15.70 17.21
C HIS A 68 -4.40 -16.96 17.16
N PRO A 69 -4.50 -17.69 16.02
CA PRO A 69 -3.76 -17.55 14.76
C PRO A 69 -4.44 -16.70 13.67
N TRP A 70 -5.67 -16.23 13.91
CA TRP A 70 -6.51 -15.54 12.92
C TRP A 70 -5.88 -14.28 12.34
N ASN A 71 -5.06 -13.62 13.13
CA ASN A 71 -4.23 -12.49 12.73
C ASN A 71 -3.37 -12.77 11.46
N ILE A 72 -2.68 -13.92 11.43
CA ILE A 72 -1.81 -14.28 10.30
C ILE A 72 -2.66 -14.61 9.06
N VAL A 73 -3.79 -15.28 9.26
CA VAL A 73 -4.73 -15.60 8.17
C VAL A 73 -5.29 -14.32 7.57
N ALA A 74 -5.70 -13.35 8.39
CA ALA A 74 -6.15 -12.03 7.96
C ALA A 74 -5.09 -11.32 7.11
N LEU A 75 -3.84 -11.31 7.56
CA LEU A 75 -2.72 -10.73 6.83
C LEU A 75 -2.53 -11.40 5.46
N PHE A 76 -2.53 -12.73 5.42
CA PHE A 76 -2.38 -13.47 4.17
C PHE A 76 -3.52 -13.18 3.18
N VAL A 77 -4.77 -13.19 3.67
CA VAL A 77 -5.96 -12.93 2.84
C VAL A 77 -5.92 -11.53 2.24
N VAL A 78 -5.54 -10.51 3.03
CA VAL A 78 -5.38 -9.14 2.50
C VAL A 78 -4.27 -9.08 1.48
N THR A 79 -3.12 -9.70 1.76
CA THR A 79 -2.00 -9.69 0.83
C THR A 79 -2.45 -10.27 -0.51
N VAL A 80 -3.07 -11.46 -0.52
CA VAL A 80 -3.56 -12.08 -1.75
C VAL A 80 -4.61 -11.21 -2.47
N SER A 81 -5.61 -10.68 -1.76
CA SER A 81 -6.64 -9.84 -2.38
C SER A 81 -6.07 -8.55 -2.96
N MET A 82 -5.13 -7.93 -2.24
CA MET A 82 -4.47 -6.69 -2.65
C MET A 82 -3.54 -6.96 -3.84
N SER A 83 -2.75 -8.04 -3.83
CA SER A 83 -1.90 -8.43 -4.96
C SER A 83 -2.73 -8.71 -6.21
N TYR A 84 -3.90 -9.33 -6.07
CA TYR A 84 -4.81 -9.57 -7.20
C TYR A 84 -5.32 -8.26 -7.78
N MET A 85 -5.82 -7.33 -6.95
CA MET A 85 -6.28 -6.02 -7.42
C MET A 85 -5.15 -5.19 -8.05
N THR A 86 -3.97 -5.14 -7.41
CA THR A 86 -2.83 -4.40 -7.95
C THR A 86 -2.31 -5.02 -9.25
N GLY A 87 -2.29 -6.35 -9.35
CA GLY A 87 -1.92 -7.07 -10.57
C GLY A 87 -2.90 -6.84 -11.73
N THR A 88 -4.21 -6.82 -11.45
CA THR A 88 -5.22 -6.52 -12.48
C THR A 88 -5.05 -5.09 -12.99
N ILE A 89 -4.86 -4.10 -12.11
CA ILE A 89 -4.62 -2.70 -12.49
C ILE A 89 -3.32 -2.56 -13.32
N ALA A 90 -2.23 -3.21 -12.91
CA ALA A 90 -0.96 -3.20 -13.62
C ALA A 90 -1.08 -3.79 -15.03
N SER A 91 -1.93 -4.81 -15.23
CA SER A 91 -2.17 -5.42 -16.54
C SER A 91 -2.76 -4.45 -17.58
N PHE A 92 -3.47 -3.39 -17.14
CA PHE A 92 -4.00 -2.36 -18.04
C PHE A 92 -2.96 -1.30 -18.42
N HIS A 93 -1.81 -1.27 -17.75
CA HIS A 93 -0.73 -0.32 -18.02
C HIS A 93 0.32 -0.91 -18.97
N ASN A 94 1.16 -0.03 -19.52
CA ASN A 94 2.30 -0.45 -20.32
C ASN A 94 3.34 -1.11 -19.41
N THR A 95 3.93 -2.22 -19.87
CA THR A 95 4.92 -2.99 -19.10
C THR A 95 6.09 -2.11 -18.64
N THR A 96 6.56 -1.20 -19.50
CA THR A 96 7.61 -0.23 -19.16
C THR A 96 7.19 0.71 -18.02
N ALA A 97 5.94 1.19 -18.03
CA ALA A 97 5.42 2.06 -16.97
C ALA A 97 5.32 1.31 -15.63
N VAL A 98 4.87 0.06 -15.65
CA VAL A 98 4.79 -0.79 -14.46
C VAL A 98 6.18 -1.02 -13.84
N ILE A 99 7.18 -1.38 -14.64
CA ILE A 99 8.55 -1.61 -14.16
C ILE A 99 9.14 -0.32 -13.58
N LEU A 100 8.94 0.82 -14.24
CA LEU A 100 9.38 2.12 -13.73
C LEU A 100 8.69 2.45 -12.39
N ALA A 101 7.37 2.28 -12.29
CA ALA A 101 6.62 2.53 -11.07
C ALA A 101 7.08 1.62 -9.92
N MET A 102 7.35 0.34 -10.18
CA MET A 102 7.93 -0.59 -9.20
C MET A 102 9.30 -0.11 -8.72
N GLY A 103 10.19 0.28 -9.64
CA GLY A 103 11.53 0.77 -9.31
C GLY A 103 11.50 2.05 -8.47
N VAL A 104 10.66 3.02 -8.84
CA VAL A 104 10.49 4.27 -8.07
C VAL A 104 9.92 3.97 -6.69
N THR A 105 8.91 3.11 -6.58
CA THR A 105 8.33 2.73 -5.28
C THR A 105 9.38 2.09 -4.38
N LEU A 106 10.18 1.16 -4.89
CA LEU A 106 11.27 0.55 -4.12
C LEU A 106 12.30 1.60 -3.66
N ALA A 107 12.68 2.53 -4.53
CA ALA A 107 13.61 3.59 -4.16
C ALA A 107 13.03 4.53 -3.09
N VAL A 108 11.77 4.94 -3.23
CA VAL A 108 11.07 5.81 -2.27
C VAL A 108 10.93 5.13 -0.91
N THR A 109 10.49 3.87 -0.89
CA THR A 109 10.31 3.11 0.35
C THR A 109 11.61 2.87 1.09
N ILE A 110 12.67 2.46 0.40
CA ILE A 110 14.00 2.28 1.02
C ILE A 110 14.51 3.62 1.57
N SER A 111 14.35 4.72 0.81
CA SER A 111 14.77 6.06 1.25
C SER A 111 14.02 6.50 2.51
N ILE A 112 12.71 6.26 2.57
CA ILE A 112 11.88 6.58 3.73
C ILE A 112 12.25 5.73 4.94
N ILE A 113 12.43 4.42 4.78
CA ILE A 113 12.84 3.54 5.88
C ILE A 113 14.20 3.97 6.43
N ALA A 114 15.16 4.26 5.55
CA ALA A 114 16.49 4.75 5.94
C ALA A 114 16.41 6.11 6.65
N PHE A 115 15.58 7.03 6.15
CA PHE A 115 15.35 8.33 6.76
C PHE A 115 14.70 8.20 8.14
N SER A 116 13.63 7.41 8.28
CA SER A 116 12.95 7.14 9.55
C SER A 116 13.89 6.48 10.57
N ALA A 117 14.83 5.65 10.12
CA ALA A 117 15.86 5.04 10.95
C ALA A 117 16.97 6.01 11.39
N GLN A 118 17.17 7.14 10.71
CA GLN A 118 18.20 8.13 11.08
C GLN A 118 17.63 9.32 11.86
N THR A 119 16.44 9.75 11.48
CA THR A 119 15.80 10.96 11.99
C THR A 119 15.37 10.82 13.45
N ARG A 120 15.78 11.79 14.28
CA ARG A 120 15.40 11.94 15.70
C ARG A 120 14.17 12.82 15.91
N TYR A 121 13.63 13.41 14.84
CA TYR A 121 12.39 14.20 14.90
C TYR A 121 11.19 13.28 15.11
N ASP A 122 10.37 13.66 16.08
CA ASP A 122 9.13 12.98 16.47
C ASP A 122 7.97 13.59 15.66
N PHE A 123 7.46 12.87 14.67
CA PHE A 123 6.39 13.35 13.77
C PHE A 123 4.98 13.17 14.37
N THR A 124 4.86 12.87 15.67
CA THR A 124 3.57 12.61 16.35
C THR A 124 2.52 13.71 16.08
N TYR A 125 2.96 14.98 16.00
CA TYR A 125 2.08 16.12 15.72
C TYR A 125 1.68 16.31 14.26
N CYS A 126 2.29 15.57 13.32
CA CYS A 126 1.99 15.67 11.90
C CYS A 126 0.71 14.90 11.52
N ASN A 127 0.21 14.01 12.39
CA ASN A 127 -0.92 13.14 12.09
C ASN A 127 -2.23 13.90 11.77
N SER A 128 -2.47 15.04 12.43
CA SER A 128 -3.64 15.90 12.14
C SER A 128 -3.52 16.63 10.80
N ALA A 129 -2.31 17.05 10.43
CA ALA A 129 -2.04 17.66 9.13
C ALA A 129 -2.19 16.63 7.99
N LEU A 130 -1.80 15.37 8.22
CA LEU A 130 -2.01 14.31 7.23
C LEU A 130 -3.48 14.01 6.99
N LEU A 131 -4.32 14.01 8.03
CA LEU A 131 -5.76 13.81 7.87
C LEU A 131 -6.37 14.88 6.95
N ILE A 132 -5.97 16.14 7.14
CA ILE A 132 -6.39 17.25 6.25
C ILE A 132 -5.91 16.99 4.81
N LEU A 133 -4.66 16.56 4.64
CA LEU A 133 -4.10 16.26 3.32
C LEU A 133 -4.79 15.07 2.63
N VAL A 134 -5.24 14.05 3.38
CA VAL A 134 -6.07 12.94 2.84
C VAL A 134 -7.39 13.47 2.31
N VAL A 135 -8.07 14.30 3.09
CA VAL A 135 -9.36 14.88 2.70
C VAL A 135 -9.18 15.76 1.46
N ASP A 136 -8.13 16.57 1.41
CA ASP A 136 -7.82 17.43 0.26
C ASP A 136 -7.50 16.62 -1.00
N VAL A 137 -6.65 15.59 -0.91
CA VAL A 137 -6.36 14.69 -2.04
C VAL A 137 -7.63 13.94 -2.46
N GLY A 138 -8.45 13.48 -1.50
CA GLY A 138 -9.74 12.84 -1.77
C GLY A 138 -10.70 13.75 -2.53
N MET A 139 -10.85 15.00 -2.08
CA MET A 139 -11.66 16.01 -2.76
C MET A 139 -11.11 16.32 -4.16
N PHE A 140 -9.80 16.48 -4.30
CA PHE A 140 -9.15 16.70 -5.60
C PHE A 140 -9.39 15.53 -6.57
N GLY A 141 -9.40 14.28 -6.08
CA GLY A 141 -9.74 13.11 -6.88
C GLY A 141 -11.19 13.11 -7.40
N ILE A 142 -12.14 13.58 -6.59
CA ILE A 142 -13.53 13.76 -7.03
C ILE A 142 -13.58 14.84 -8.12
N PHE A 143 -12.86 15.95 -7.97
CA PHE A 143 -12.78 16.99 -9.00
C PHE A 143 -12.16 16.48 -10.33
N CYS A 144 -11.07 15.70 -10.26
CA CYS A 144 -10.45 15.09 -11.44
C CYS A 144 -11.39 14.14 -12.19
N THR A 145 -12.40 13.56 -11.51
CA THR A 145 -13.41 12.71 -12.15
C THR A 145 -14.33 13.51 -13.08
N PHE A 146 -14.62 14.77 -12.74
CA PHE A 146 -15.44 15.66 -13.58
C PHE A 146 -14.62 16.43 -14.62
N TYR A 147 -13.37 16.78 -14.29
CA TYR A 147 -12.45 17.51 -15.17
C TYR A 147 -11.29 16.63 -15.60
N TYR A 148 -11.49 15.88 -16.69
CA TYR A 148 -10.48 14.98 -17.23
C TYR A 148 -9.38 15.77 -17.96
N SER A 149 -8.18 15.78 -17.37
CA SER A 149 -6.97 16.32 -17.99
C SER A 149 -5.77 15.49 -17.59
N TYR A 150 -4.93 15.13 -18.56
CA TYR A 150 -3.70 14.37 -18.34
C TYR A 150 -2.81 15.01 -17.25
N ILE A 151 -2.69 16.33 -17.26
CA ILE A 151 -1.89 17.06 -16.26
C ILE A 151 -2.51 16.91 -14.86
N ALA A 152 -3.84 16.98 -14.75
CA ALA A 152 -4.53 16.84 -13.47
C ALA A 152 -4.36 15.43 -12.88
N GLU A 153 -4.38 14.38 -13.72
CA GLU A 153 -4.15 13.00 -13.28
C GLU A 153 -2.71 12.77 -12.82
N VAL A 154 -1.72 13.34 -13.51
CA VAL A 154 -0.31 13.29 -13.07
C VAL A 154 -0.13 14.01 -11.73
N ILE A 155 -0.75 15.18 -11.55
CA ILE A 155 -0.72 15.91 -10.27
C ILE A 155 -1.39 15.08 -9.17
N TYR A 156 -2.54 14.46 -9.45
CA TYR A 156 -3.25 13.61 -8.51
C TYR A 156 -2.39 12.41 -8.07
N GLY A 157 -1.73 11.74 -9.02
CA GLY A 157 -0.78 10.66 -8.75
C GLY A 157 0.37 11.11 -7.83
N CYS A 158 0.98 12.24 -8.13
CA CYS A 158 2.06 12.81 -7.32
C CYS A 158 1.61 13.19 -5.90
N LEU A 159 0.44 13.83 -5.75
CA LEU A 159 -0.10 14.21 -4.45
C LEU A 159 -0.45 12.99 -3.60
N GLY A 160 -1.07 11.96 -4.20
CA GLY A 160 -1.36 10.70 -3.51
C GLY A 160 -0.08 9.97 -3.10
N ALA A 161 0.91 9.85 -4.00
CA ALA A 161 2.19 9.24 -3.67
C ALA A 161 2.93 9.99 -2.55
N LEU A 162 2.89 11.32 -2.54
CA LEU A 162 3.44 12.14 -1.46
C LEU A 162 2.72 11.89 -0.13
N LEU A 163 1.38 11.85 -0.15
CA LEU A 163 0.57 11.60 1.03
C LEU A 163 0.90 10.25 1.67
N PHE A 164 0.89 9.16 0.90
CA PHE A 164 1.20 7.83 1.42
C PHE A 164 2.68 7.69 1.80
N SER A 165 3.58 8.45 1.17
CA SER A 165 4.98 8.54 1.61
C SER A 165 5.11 9.17 3.00
N LEU A 166 4.28 10.17 3.34
CA LEU A 166 4.27 10.77 4.67
C LEU A 166 3.67 9.81 5.73
N TYR A 167 2.62 9.07 5.38
CA TYR A 167 2.11 7.98 6.24
C TYR A 167 3.17 6.92 6.50
N LEU A 168 3.89 6.50 5.45
CA LEU A 168 4.96 5.53 5.57
C LEU A 168 6.08 6.00 6.53
N VAL A 169 6.41 7.29 6.52
CA VAL A 169 7.37 7.87 7.49
C VAL A 169 6.84 7.68 8.92
N ILE A 170 5.59 8.07 9.19
CA ILE A 170 4.97 7.97 10.52
C ILE A 170 4.89 6.52 10.98
N ASP A 171 4.41 5.61 10.13
CA ASP A 171 4.26 4.20 10.50
C ASP A 171 5.62 3.52 10.72
N CYS A 172 6.64 3.86 9.91
CA CYS A 172 8.00 3.40 10.16
C CYS A 172 8.54 3.90 11.51
N GLN A 173 8.31 5.17 11.85
CA GLN A 173 8.77 5.74 13.13
C GLN A 173 8.02 5.16 14.34
N LEU A 174 6.72 4.89 14.18
CA LEU A 174 5.88 4.23 15.17
C LEU A 174 6.41 2.82 15.48
N VAL A 175 6.76 2.05 14.44
CA VAL A 175 7.34 0.71 14.56
C VAL A 175 8.74 0.75 15.18
N MET A 176 9.54 1.76 14.86
CA MET A 176 10.88 1.95 15.44
C MET A 176 10.85 2.46 16.89
N GLY A 177 9.67 2.72 17.47
CA GLY A 177 9.52 3.19 18.86
C GLY A 177 10.06 4.60 19.08
N ARG A 178 10.00 5.46 18.06
CA ARG A 178 10.55 6.84 18.10
C ARG A 178 9.51 7.91 18.41
N MET A 179 8.24 7.52 18.52
CA MET A 179 7.10 8.40 18.73
C MET A 179 6.63 8.29 20.19
N ALA A 180 6.04 9.37 20.71
CA ALA A 180 5.47 9.42 22.07
C ALA A 180 4.46 8.29 22.33
N TYR A 181 3.75 7.85 21.30
CA TYR A 181 2.97 6.61 21.29
C TYR A 181 3.77 5.56 20.51
N SER A 182 4.32 4.57 21.19
CA SER A 182 4.98 3.44 20.52
C SER A 182 3.95 2.36 20.21
N ALA A 183 4.12 1.64 19.09
CA ALA A 183 3.26 0.50 18.80
C ALA A 183 3.44 -0.58 19.87
N ASP A 184 2.33 -1.12 20.38
CA ASP A 184 2.39 -2.25 21.30
C ASP A 184 3.06 -3.44 20.61
N PRO A 185 4.04 -4.10 21.26
CA PRO A 185 4.74 -5.25 20.69
C PRO A 185 3.82 -6.39 20.24
N GLU A 186 2.62 -6.46 20.82
CA GLU A 186 1.59 -7.45 20.55
C GLU A 186 0.85 -7.21 19.21
N ASP A 187 0.96 -6.01 18.64
CA ASP A 187 0.23 -5.56 17.44
C ASP A 187 1.13 -5.47 16.17
N TYR A 188 2.25 -6.21 16.14
CA TYR A 188 3.21 -6.19 15.03
C TYR A 188 2.58 -6.49 13.66
N ILE A 189 1.50 -7.27 13.61
CA ILE A 189 0.83 -7.61 12.34
C ILE A 189 0.02 -6.43 11.81
N ASN A 190 -0.68 -5.69 12.67
CA ASN A 190 -1.40 -4.50 12.26
C ASN A 190 -0.43 -3.40 11.79
N ALA A 191 0.73 -3.30 12.45
CA ALA A 191 1.80 -2.42 11.99
C ALA A 191 2.36 -2.83 10.61
N ALA A 192 2.61 -4.14 10.40
CA ALA A 192 3.04 -4.66 9.09
C ALA A 192 1.99 -4.38 8.00
N LEU A 193 0.70 -4.59 8.31
CA LEU A 193 -0.40 -4.34 7.40
C LEU A 193 -0.46 -2.88 6.93
N ARG A 194 -0.30 -1.91 7.85
CA ARG A 194 -0.32 -0.48 7.50
C ARG A 194 0.83 -0.09 6.57
N ILE A 195 2.06 -0.46 6.94
CA ILE A 195 3.25 -0.23 6.12
C ILE A 195 3.06 -0.89 4.74
N TYR A 196 2.56 -2.13 4.69
CA TYR A 196 2.29 -2.81 3.43
C TYR A 196 1.29 -2.04 2.54
N LEU A 197 0.18 -1.59 3.12
CA LEU A 197 -0.84 -0.83 2.38
C LEU A 197 -0.28 0.49 1.86
N ASP A 198 0.48 1.24 2.67
CA ASP A 198 1.12 2.49 2.24
C ASP A 198 2.04 2.27 1.04
N VAL A 199 2.89 1.24 1.09
CA VAL A 199 3.80 0.94 -0.03
C VAL A 199 3.04 0.58 -1.32
N VAL A 200 2.01 -0.26 -1.22
CA VAL A 200 1.22 -0.65 -2.40
C VAL A 200 0.41 0.53 -2.94
N LEU A 201 -0.06 1.42 -2.08
CA LEU A 201 -0.76 2.64 -2.50
C LEU A 201 0.20 3.62 -3.17
N ILE A 202 1.41 3.84 -2.65
CA ILE A 202 2.47 4.60 -3.34
C ILE A 202 2.68 4.04 -4.75
N PHE A 203 2.79 2.72 -4.91
CA PHE A 203 2.92 2.08 -6.22
C PHE A 203 1.74 2.40 -7.14
N LEU A 204 0.50 2.23 -6.67
CA LEU A 204 -0.70 2.50 -7.48
C LEU A 204 -0.82 3.98 -7.88
N TYR A 205 -0.48 4.91 -6.98
CA TYR A 205 -0.52 6.34 -7.28
C TYR A 205 0.59 6.77 -8.25
N ILE A 206 1.79 6.19 -8.16
CA ILE A 206 2.87 6.41 -9.14
C ILE A 206 2.52 5.80 -10.50
N LEU A 207 1.90 4.62 -10.51
CA LEU A 207 1.44 3.98 -11.73
C LEU A 207 0.38 4.84 -12.44
N GLY A 208 -0.45 5.53 -11.67
CA GLY A 208 -1.46 6.46 -12.14
C GLY A 208 -2.74 5.78 -12.63
N ARG A 209 -3.63 6.58 -13.18
CA ARG A 209 -4.86 6.11 -13.85
C ARG A 209 -4.61 6.14 -15.36
N ARG A 210 -5.02 5.09 -16.06
CA ARG A 210 -4.91 4.97 -17.53
C ARG A 210 -5.93 5.85 -18.23
#